data_AF-A0A7C3LKH5-F1
#
_entry.id   AF-A0A7C3LKH5-F1
#
_cell.length_a   1.000
_cell.length_b   1.000
_cell.length_c   1.000
_cell.angle_alpha   90.00
_cell.angle_beta   90.00
_cell.angle_gamma   90.00
#
_symmetry.space_group_name_H-M   'P 1'
#
loop_
_entity.id
_entity.type
_entity.pdbx_description
1 polymer ?
#
loop_
_entity_poly.entity_id
_entity_poly.type
_entity_poly.pdbx_seq_one_letter_code
_entity_poly.pdbx_strand_id
1 'polypeptide(L)'
;MDETETVSQIEETSSLRLLPEAEPMAVQDIRDALVIRERDIFLLTDRAGEVPPGNINGYGLYYADTRYLSTYHLTLGEVRPTVLLSTAELGYSSEQVLTNPAMTSLEGQAVPRGTIEIRRLRVVEDVLEETLRITNYNAFPVSLDVTLHFEADFADIFEVRGYERASRGELRAPVQQDSALMMDYKGLDGHTRQTVVMFTPEPRSIGIQGRSAAVAFRVSLNLRESSAIRLVVSMDGRLEAPQGVERFGIVAQQYASWLHEA
;
A
#
# COMPACT_ATOMS: atom_id res chain seq x y z
N MET A 1 0.79 -53.51 55.41
CA MET A 1 1.76 -52.42 55.44
C MET A 1 2.79 -52.73 54.37
N ASP A 2 2.70 -52.28 53.13
CA ASP A 2 1.79 -51.40 52.38
C ASP A 2 1.95 -51.83 50.91
N GLU A 3 0.89 -52.04 50.13
CA GLU A 3 0.20 -51.03 49.29
C GLU A 3 1.16 -50.37 48.27
N THR A 4 1.21 -50.88 47.03
CA THR A 4 0.47 -50.44 45.80
C THR A 4 1.10 -49.28 45.01
N GLU A 5 1.33 -49.55 43.72
CA GLU A 5 1.13 -48.68 42.54
C GLU A 5 1.90 -47.35 42.43
N THR A 6 2.83 -47.24 41.48
CA THR A 6 2.59 -46.69 40.11
C THR A 6 2.02 -45.28 40.12
N VAL A 7 2.88 -44.26 40.04
CA VAL A 7 2.60 -43.07 39.24
C VAL A 7 3.89 -42.62 38.55
N SER A 8 3.88 -42.76 37.23
CA SER A 8 4.79 -42.11 36.30
C SER A 8 4.71 -40.59 36.44
N GLN A 9 5.83 -39.92 36.70
CA GLN A 9 5.96 -38.49 36.42
C GLN A 9 7.06 -38.30 35.39
N ILE A 10 6.59 -38.06 34.18
CA ILE A 10 7.34 -37.58 33.03
C ILE A 10 7.80 -36.16 33.40
N GLU A 11 9.08 -35.98 33.71
CA GLU A 11 9.69 -34.65 33.67
C GLU A 11 9.87 -34.26 32.20
N GLU A 12 8.82 -33.64 31.66
CA GLU A 12 8.88 -32.92 30.39
C GLU A 12 9.99 -31.88 30.46
N THR A 13 11.05 -32.15 29.72
CA THR A 13 12.10 -31.18 29.41
C THR A 13 11.49 -30.10 28.51
N SER A 14 10.81 -29.12 29.11
CA SER A 14 10.42 -27.88 28.43
C SER A 14 11.66 -27.04 28.24
N SER A 15 12.45 -27.38 27.22
CA SER A 15 13.47 -26.48 26.70
C SER A 15 12.76 -25.36 25.95
N LEU A 16 12.40 -24.30 26.67
CA LEU A 16 12.14 -22.98 26.09
C LEU A 16 13.40 -22.60 25.28
N ARG A 17 13.38 -22.88 23.97
CA ARG A 17 14.33 -22.28 23.05
C ARG A 17 14.01 -20.79 23.01
N LEU A 18 14.68 -20.05 23.89
CA LEU A 18 14.82 -18.61 23.74
C LEU A 18 15.29 -18.37 22.30
N LEU A 19 14.52 -17.58 21.55
CA LEU A 19 14.97 -17.07 20.26
C LEU A 19 16.34 -16.43 20.49
N PRO A 20 17.35 -16.69 19.64
CA PRO A 20 18.63 -16.00 19.76
C PRO A 20 18.34 -14.51 19.81
N GLU A 21 18.94 -13.82 20.78
CA GLU A 21 18.82 -12.38 20.97
C GLU A 21 19.28 -11.73 19.66
N ALA A 22 18.31 -11.35 18.82
CA ALA A 22 18.60 -10.70 17.56
C ALA A 22 19.28 -9.39 17.92
N GLU A 23 20.53 -9.20 17.50
CA GLU A 23 21.13 -7.87 17.58
C GLU A 23 20.14 -6.90 16.94
N PRO A 24 19.79 -5.78 17.61
CA PRO A 24 18.86 -4.82 17.06
C PRO A 24 19.42 -4.34 15.73
N MET A 25 18.89 -4.89 14.64
CA MET A 25 19.25 -4.42 13.32
C MET A 25 18.75 -2.99 13.25
N ALA A 26 19.65 -2.07 12.94
CA ALA A 26 19.28 -0.71 12.63
C ALA A 26 18.34 -0.77 11.42
N VAL A 27 17.03 -0.70 11.67
CA VAL A 27 16.10 -0.21 10.66
C VAL A 27 16.72 1.09 10.20
N GLN A 28 17.18 1.14 8.95
CA GLN A 28 17.83 2.34 8.43
C GLN A 28 16.84 3.49 8.63
N ASP A 29 17.29 4.44 9.43
CA ASP A 29 16.63 5.68 9.80
C ASP A 29 15.22 5.91 9.23
N ILE A 30 14.21 5.36 9.91
CA ILE A 30 12.80 5.63 9.64
C ILE A 30 12.32 6.94 10.30
N ARG A 31 13.23 7.84 10.74
CA ARG A 31 12.83 9.12 11.36
C ARG A 31 11.89 9.93 10.47
N ASP A 32 12.01 9.76 9.15
CA ASP A 32 11.19 10.45 8.15
C ASP A 32 10.11 9.56 7.52
N ALA A 33 9.86 8.35 8.05
CA ALA A 33 8.80 7.48 7.57
C ALA A 33 7.43 8.00 8.00
N LEU A 34 6.43 7.75 7.16
CA LEU A 34 5.04 8.03 7.50
C LEU A 34 4.35 6.73 7.88
N VAL A 35 3.58 6.79 8.96
CA VAL A 35 2.78 5.67 9.47
C VAL A 35 1.34 6.12 9.52
N ILE A 36 0.47 5.35 8.89
CA ILE A 36 -0.97 5.37 9.21
C ILE A 36 -1.39 3.99 9.69
N ARG A 37 -2.21 3.92 10.73
CA ARG A 37 -2.60 2.68 11.37
C ARG A 37 -4.02 2.74 11.90
N GLU A 38 -4.73 1.64 11.75
CA GLU A 38 -5.94 1.34 12.51
C GLU A 38 -5.93 -0.15 12.88
N ARG A 39 -6.13 -0.46 14.17
CA ARG A 39 -6.10 -1.84 14.71
C ARG A 39 -4.83 -2.60 14.29
N ASP A 40 -5.01 -3.67 13.51
CA ASP A 40 -3.97 -4.60 13.03
C ASP A 40 -3.45 -4.24 11.64
N ILE A 41 -3.99 -3.20 11.00
CA ILE A 41 -3.56 -2.74 9.69
C ILE A 41 -2.73 -1.48 9.86
N PHE A 42 -1.55 -1.46 9.25
CA PHE A 42 -0.76 -0.24 9.14
C PHE A 42 -0.05 -0.15 7.81
N LEU A 43 0.05 1.07 7.30
CA LEU A 43 0.82 1.40 6.11
C LEU A 43 2.03 2.23 6.55
N LEU A 44 3.23 1.71 6.26
CA LEU A 44 4.50 2.38 6.46
C LEU A 44 5.06 2.80 5.10
N THR A 45 5.29 4.09 4.87
CA THR A 45 5.83 4.63 3.62
C THR A 45 7.09 5.46 3.88
N ASP A 46 7.80 5.78 2.81
CA ASP A 46 8.76 6.88 2.85
C ASP A 46 8.06 8.24 3.08
N ARG A 47 8.87 9.31 3.18
CA ARG A 47 8.38 10.69 3.36
C ARG A 47 7.48 11.18 2.22
N ALA A 48 7.58 10.56 1.05
CA ALA A 48 6.81 10.90 -0.13
C ALA A 48 5.45 10.18 -0.18
N GLY A 49 5.18 9.30 0.78
CA GLY A 49 3.98 8.47 0.77
C GLY A 49 4.10 7.27 -0.17
N GLU A 50 5.32 6.87 -0.56
CA GLU A 50 5.57 5.76 -1.48
C GLU A 50 6.10 4.53 -0.72
N VAL A 51 5.80 3.34 -1.25
CA VAL A 51 6.48 2.09 -0.89
C VAL A 51 7.32 1.66 -2.11
N PRO A 52 8.61 2.06 -2.17
CA PRO A 52 9.44 1.81 -3.34
C PRO A 52 9.80 0.32 -3.50
N PRO A 53 10.06 -0.13 -4.74
CA PRO A 53 10.48 -1.51 -5.00
C PRO A 53 11.82 -1.82 -4.36
N GLY A 54 11.96 -3.04 -3.85
CA GLY A 54 13.20 -3.50 -3.21
C GLY A 54 13.60 -2.70 -1.96
N ASN A 55 12.65 -1.99 -1.33
CA ASN A 55 12.97 -1.17 -0.17
C ASN A 55 13.44 -2.06 1.01
N ILE A 56 14.56 -1.65 1.62
CA ILE A 56 15.19 -2.35 2.75
C ILE A 56 14.76 -1.77 4.12
N ASN A 57 13.98 -0.69 4.10
CA ASN A 57 13.54 0.01 5.31
C ASN A 57 12.26 -0.58 5.91
N GLY A 58 11.72 -1.65 5.31
CA GLY A 58 10.50 -2.29 5.75
C GLY A 58 9.24 -1.49 5.43
N TYR A 59 9.26 -0.58 4.44
CA TYR A 59 8.03 0.06 3.95
C TYR A 59 7.07 -1.01 3.39
N GLY A 60 5.78 -0.78 3.57
CA GLY A 60 4.74 -1.70 3.12
C GLY A 60 3.40 -1.51 3.80
N LEU A 61 2.39 -2.20 3.26
CA LEU A 61 1.10 -2.40 3.91
C LEU A 61 1.16 -3.68 4.71
N TYR A 62 0.82 -3.60 5.98
CA TYR A 62 0.87 -4.70 6.92
C TYR A 62 -0.51 -5.02 7.46
N TYR A 63 -0.73 -6.30 7.72
CA TYR A 63 -1.87 -6.81 8.47
C TYR A 63 -1.40 -7.96 9.35
N ALA A 64 -1.74 -7.93 10.64
CA ALA A 64 -1.37 -8.98 11.61
C ALA A 64 0.11 -9.39 11.51
N ASP A 65 1.01 -8.40 11.61
CA ASP A 65 2.47 -8.54 11.54
C ASP A 65 3.04 -9.14 10.24
N THR A 66 2.23 -9.23 9.17
CA THR A 66 2.66 -9.69 7.85
C THR A 66 2.57 -8.57 6.82
N ARG A 67 3.58 -8.40 5.97
CA ARG A 67 3.62 -7.41 4.89
C ARG A 67 2.87 -7.91 3.66
N TYR A 68 1.67 -7.38 3.43
CA TYR A 68 0.82 -7.71 2.29
C TYR A 68 1.20 -6.95 1.02
N LEU A 69 1.71 -5.72 1.12
CA LEU A 69 2.32 -5.01 -0.01
C LEU A 69 3.74 -4.60 0.33
N SER A 70 4.70 -5.08 -0.46
CA SER A 70 6.13 -4.73 -0.37
C SER A 70 6.54 -3.65 -1.37
N THR A 71 5.74 -3.43 -2.41
CA THR A 71 5.82 -2.31 -3.34
C THR A 71 4.44 -1.72 -3.52
N TYR A 72 4.33 -0.40 -3.40
CA TYR A 72 3.13 0.37 -3.67
C TYR A 72 3.52 1.81 -4.01
N HIS A 73 3.66 2.12 -5.30
CA HIS A 73 4.07 3.47 -5.71
C HIS A 73 3.41 4.03 -6.97
N LEU A 74 3.44 5.36 -7.11
CA LEU A 74 2.80 6.12 -8.20
C LEU A 74 3.81 6.68 -9.22
N THR A 75 3.39 6.66 -10.49
CA THR A 75 4.10 7.27 -11.61
C THR A 75 3.12 7.95 -12.58
N LEU A 76 3.60 8.96 -13.32
CA LEU A 76 2.93 9.53 -14.49
C LEU A 76 3.71 9.09 -15.73
N GLY A 77 3.19 8.12 -16.49
CA GLY A 77 3.98 7.39 -17.46
C GLY A 77 5.18 6.72 -16.78
N GLU A 78 6.39 7.10 -17.19
CA GLU A 78 7.63 6.55 -16.62
C GLU A 78 8.26 7.43 -15.53
N VAL A 79 7.69 8.61 -15.24
CA VAL A 79 8.27 9.57 -14.29
C VAL A 79 7.55 9.57 -12.96
N ARG A 80 8.32 9.76 -11.87
CA ARG A 80 7.75 9.91 -10.52
C ARG A 80 7.28 11.34 -10.29
N PRO A 81 6.12 11.56 -9.65
CA PRO A 81 5.71 12.87 -9.19
C PRO A 81 6.69 13.44 -8.15
N THR A 82 6.76 14.77 -8.09
CA THR A 82 7.46 15.53 -7.06
C THR A 82 6.50 15.83 -5.92
N VAL A 83 6.87 15.50 -4.68
CA VAL A 83 6.07 15.81 -3.50
C VAL A 83 6.24 17.27 -3.09
N LEU A 84 5.11 17.95 -2.85
CA LEU A 84 5.03 19.33 -2.36
C LEU A 84 4.61 19.38 -0.89
N LEU A 85 3.69 18.50 -0.50
CA LEU A 85 3.20 18.32 0.87
C LEU A 85 3.05 16.83 1.16
N SER A 86 3.35 16.41 2.39
CA SER A 86 3.12 15.05 2.86
C SER A 86 2.87 15.07 4.37
N THR A 87 1.72 14.56 4.81
CA THR A 87 1.33 14.55 6.23
C THR A 87 0.53 13.29 6.58
N ALA A 88 0.65 12.86 7.84
CA ALA A 88 -0.09 11.75 8.43
C ALA A 88 -0.62 12.13 9.83
N GLU A 89 -0.97 13.41 10.02
CA GLU A 89 -1.29 14.00 11.32
C GLU A 89 -2.45 13.33 12.08
N LEU A 90 -3.41 12.74 11.37
CA LEU A 90 -4.56 12.08 11.98
C LEU A 90 -4.25 10.65 12.45
N GLY A 91 -3.07 10.10 12.14
CA GLY A 91 -2.62 8.78 12.58
C GLY A 91 -3.26 7.58 11.85
N TYR A 92 -4.51 7.69 11.39
CA TYR A 92 -5.19 6.67 10.57
C TYR A 92 -5.33 7.07 9.09
N SER A 93 -4.96 8.30 8.75
CA SER A 93 -5.02 8.83 7.38
C SER A 93 -3.80 9.68 7.03
N SER A 94 -3.46 9.71 5.74
CA SER A 94 -2.38 10.55 5.20
C SER A 94 -2.81 11.31 3.96
N GLU A 95 -2.31 12.54 3.80
CA GLU A 95 -2.48 13.35 2.60
C GLU A 95 -1.10 13.63 1.98
N GLN A 96 -1.02 13.50 0.66
CA GLN A 96 0.09 14.00 -0.14
C GLN A 96 -0.43 14.92 -1.25
N VAL A 97 0.24 16.06 -1.42
CA VAL A 97 0.09 16.91 -2.60
C VAL A 97 1.36 16.74 -3.43
N LEU A 98 1.20 16.22 -4.65
CA LEU A 98 2.28 15.96 -5.58
C LEU A 98 2.07 16.77 -6.87
N THR A 99 3.14 16.90 -7.65
CA THR A 99 3.08 17.51 -8.97
C THR A 99 3.96 16.80 -9.98
N ASN A 100 3.72 17.02 -11.27
CA ASN A 100 4.54 16.43 -12.32
C ASN A 100 5.92 17.12 -12.43
N PRO A 101 6.99 16.36 -12.72
CA PRO A 101 8.20 16.94 -13.30
C PRO A 101 7.94 17.40 -14.74
N ALA A 102 8.93 18.05 -15.36
CA ALA A 102 8.84 18.32 -16.80
C ALA A 102 8.74 16.99 -17.55
N MET A 103 7.70 16.84 -18.37
CA MET A 103 7.40 15.59 -19.07
C MET A 103 6.72 15.86 -20.41
N THR A 104 6.41 14.80 -21.15
CA THR A 104 5.67 14.87 -22.41
C THR A 104 4.32 14.18 -22.25
N SER A 105 3.24 14.78 -22.75
CA SER A 105 1.90 14.18 -22.75
C SER A 105 1.80 13.04 -23.76
N LEU A 106 0.70 12.29 -23.73
CA LEU A 106 0.45 11.22 -24.70
C LEU A 106 0.30 11.74 -26.15
N GLU A 107 -0.06 13.00 -26.32
CA GLU A 107 -0.14 13.70 -27.60
C GLU A 107 1.22 14.20 -28.11
N GLY A 108 2.30 14.00 -27.35
CA GLY A 108 3.63 14.50 -27.69
C GLY A 108 3.86 15.98 -27.32
N GLN A 109 2.96 16.59 -26.55
CA GLN A 109 3.10 17.98 -26.12
C GLN A 109 3.96 18.09 -24.85
N ALA A 110 4.84 19.09 -24.78
CA ALA A 110 5.60 19.38 -23.58
C ALA A 110 4.67 19.85 -22.44
N VAL A 111 4.73 19.14 -21.30
CA VAL A 111 4.03 19.48 -20.07
C VAL A 111 5.05 20.05 -19.09
N PRO A 112 5.02 21.36 -18.79
CA PRO A 112 5.95 21.99 -17.86
C PRO A 112 5.84 21.39 -16.46
N ARG A 113 6.95 21.41 -15.70
CA ARG A 113 6.94 21.01 -14.29
C ARG A 113 5.90 21.83 -13.50
N GLY A 114 5.25 21.24 -12.51
CA GLY A 114 4.38 22.00 -11.62
C GLY A 114 3.00 22.33 -12.18
N THR A 115 2.56 21.70 -13.29
CA THR A 115 1.32 22.07 -13.99
C THR A 115 0.20 21.04 -13.88
N ILE A 116 0.49 19.86 -13.32
CA ILE A 116 -0.47 18.85 -12.92
C ILE A 116 -0.38 18.73 -11.40
N GLU A 117 -1.50 18.90 -10.70
CA GLU A 117 -1.60 18.59 -9.27
C GLU A 117 -2.14 17.17 -9.10
N ILE A 118 -1.57 16.42 -8.17
CA ILE A 118 -2.12 15.16 -7.69
C ILE A 118 -2.32 15.29 -6.19
N ARG A 119 -3.56 15.14 -5.73
CA ARG A 119 -3.86 14.97 -4.31
C ARG A 119 -4.12 13.51 -4.04
N ARG A 120 -3.32 12.92 -3.17
CA ARG A 120 -3.48 11.56 -2.68
C ARG A 120 -3.99 11.63 -1.25
N LEU A 121 -5.11 10.97 -1.00
CA LEU A 121 -5.64 10.73 0.34
C LEU A 121 -5.66 9.23 0.57
N ARG A 122 -5.13 8.79 1.72
CA ARG A 122 -5.21 7.41 2.18
C ARG A 122 -5.85 7.34 3.55
N VAL A 123 -6.70 6.35 3.76
CA VAL A 123 -7.36 6.08 5.04
C VAL A 123 -7.27 4.59 5.31
N VAL A 124 -6.92 4.22 6.54
CA VAL A 124 -6.93 2.83 7.01
C VAL A 124 -8.06 2.65 8.02
N GLU A 125 -8.90 1.64 7.78
CA GLU A 125 -9.81 1.08 8.79
C GLU A 125 -9.74 -0.46 8.75
N ASP A 126 -10.76 -1.12 8.18
CA ASP A 126 -10.77 -2.56 7.93
C ASP A 126 -10.11 -2.92 6.59
N VAL A 127 -9.87 -1.91 5.75
CA VAL A 127 -9.16 -1.93 4.47
C VAL A 127 -8.30 -0.68 4.35
N LEU A 128 -7.39 -0.63 3.38
CA LEU A 128 -6.74 0.62 2.96
C LEU A 128 -7.51 1.20 1.78
N GLU A 129 -8.10 2.38 1.96
CA GLU A 129 -8.71 3.16 0.88
C GLU A 129 -7.73 4.23 0.39
N GLU A 130 -7.61 4.41 -0.92
CA GLU A 130 -6.88 5.52 -1.53
C GLU A 130 -7.76 6.25 -2.54
N THR A 131 -7.67 7.58 -2.54
CA THR A 131 -8.20 8.44 -3.59
C THR A 131 -7.11 9.34 -4.14
N LEU A 132 -6.93 9.30 -5.45
CA LEU A 132 -6.11 10.20 -6.23
C LEU A 132 -7.00 11.17 -6.99
N ARG A 133 -6.87 12.47 -6.72
CA ARG A 133 -7.46 13.53 -7.54
C ARG A 133 -6.37 14.18 -8.37
N ILE A 134 -6.52 14.15 -9.69
CA ILE A 134 -5.55 14.71 -10.64
C ILE A 134 -6.18 15.91 -11.31
N THR A 135 -5.52 17.07 -11.25
CA THR A 135 -6.02 18.34 -11.80
C THR A 135 -5.02 18.94 -12.79
N ASN A 136 -5.51 19.38 -13.94
CA ASN A 136 -4.68 20.03 -14.96
C ASN A 136 -4.70 21.56 -14.82
N TYR A 137 -3.55 22.20 -14.61
CA TYR A 137 -3.38 23.65 -14.58
C TYR A 137 -2.71 24.23 -15.83
N ASN A 138 -2.46 23.41 -16.85
CA ASN A 138 -2.00 23.89 -18.16
C ASN A 138 -3.10 24.67 -18.88
N ALA A 139 -2.71 25.62 -19.73
CA ALA A 139 -3.62 26.36 -20.62
C ALA A 139 -4.18 25.51 -21.79
N PHE A 140 -3.89 24.21 -21.82
CA PHE A 140 -4.29 23.28 -22.87
C PHE A 140 -4.68 21.92 -22.26
N PRO A 141 -5.50 21.11 -22.97
CA PRO A 141 -5.84 19.76 -22.53
C PRO A 141 -4.61 18.85 -22.47
N VAL A 142 -4.55 17.98 -21.46
CA VAL A 142 -3.44 17.03 -21.28
C VAL A 142 -4.02 15.63 -21.10
N SER A 143 -3.53 14.66 -21.88
CA SER A 143 -3.72 13.24 -21.54
C SER A 143 -2.42 12.63 -21.04
N LEU A 144 -2.53 11.85 -19.97
CA LEU A 144 -1.42 11.14 -19.35
C LEU A 144 -1.88 9.80 -18.76
N ASP A 145 -0.95 8.86 -18.66
CA ASP A 145 -1.19 7.60 -17.97
C ASP A 145 -0.74 7.73 -16.51
N VAL A 146 -1.66 7.53 -15.57
CA VAL A 146 -1.40 7.46 -14.13
C VAL A 146 -1.22 5.98 -13.80
N THR A 147 -0.02 5.58 -13.33
CA THR A 147 0.29 4.17 -13.11
C THR A 147 0.64 3.91 -11.65
N LEU A 148 -0.06 2.94 -11.05
CA LEU A 148 0.21 2.40 -9.73
C LEU A 148 0.91 1.05 -9.85
N HIS A 149 1.98 0.88 -9.09
CA HIS A 149 2.81 -0.32 -9.11
C HIS A 149 2.69 -1.08 -7.81
N PHE A 150 2.48 -2.39 -7.89
CA PHE A 150 2.25 -3.27 -6.75
C PHE A 150 3.17 -4.49 -6.78
N GLU A 151 3.65 -4.87 -5.60
CA GLU A 151 4.23 -6.19 -5.32
C GLU A 151 3.79 -6.61 -3.91
N ALA A 152 3.59 -7.92 -3.75
CA ALA A 152 3.33 -8.55 -2.46
C ALA A 152 4.41 -9.59 -2.19
N ASP A 153 4.89 -9.66 -0.94
CA ASP A 153 5.86 -10.67 -0.52
C ASP A 153 5.40 -11.52 0.66
N PHE A 154 4.40 -11.07 1.43
CA PHE A 154 3.88 -11.77 2.61
C PHE A 154 4.98 -12.10 3.63
N ALA A 155 6.00 -11.24 3.74
CA ALA A 155 7.06 -11.36 4.74
C ALA A 155 6.52 -10.96 6.10
N ASP A 156 6.71 -11.78 7.12
CA ASP A 156 6.39 -11.38 8.50
C ASP A 156 7.39 -10.34 9.04
N ILE A 157 7.05 -9.73 10.18
CA ILE A 157 7.85 -8.66 10.77
C ILE A 157 9.28 -9.10 11.16
N PHE A 158 9.51 -10.38 11.42
CA PHE A 158 10.85 -10.90 11.69
C PHE A 158 11.65 -11.01 10.39
N GLU A 159 11.05 -11.53 9.32
CA GLU A 159 11.65 -11.54 7.98
C GLU A 159 12.04 -10.13 7.51
N VAL A 160 11.14 -9.15 7.69
CA VAL A 160 11.41 -7.74 7.37
C VAL A 160 12.56 -7.18 8.20
N ARG A 161 12.73 -7.64 9.44
CA ARG A 161 13.84 -7.28 10.34
C ARG A 161 15.11 -8.10 10.09
N GLY A 162 15.19 -8.83 8.99
CA GLY A 162 16.39 -9.55 8.56
C GLY A 162 16.51 -10.97 9.10
N TYR A 163 15.49 -11.50 9.77
CA TYR A 163 15.49 -12.90 10.16
C TYR A 163 15.29 -13.79 8.93
N GLU A 164 16.29 -14.59 8.59
CA GLU A 164 16.21 -15.53 7.48
C GLU A 164 15.40 -16.77 7.85
N ARG A 165 14.28 -17.00 7.15
CA ARG A 165 13.49 -18.22 7.28
C ARG A 165 14.17 -19.38 6.58
N ALA A 166 14.23 -20.54 7.25
CA ALA A 166 14.72 -21.78 6.63
C ALA A 166 13.88 -22.23 5.42
N SER A 167 12.60 -21.88 5.40
CA SER A 167 11.66 -22.22 4.33
C SER A 167 10.54 -21.20 4.26
N ARG A 168 10.05 -20.92 3.04
CA ARG A 168 8.85 -20.11 2.79
C ARG A 168 7.78 -20.94 2.09
N GLY A 169 6.54 -20.47 2.17
CA GLY A 169 5.42 -20.99 1.40
C GLY A 169 5.52 -20.65 -0.09
N GLU A 170 4.40 -20.80 -0.79
CA GLU A 170 4.32 -20.58 -2.23
C GLU A 170 3.72 -19.19 -2.52
N LEU A 171 4.56 -18.28 -3.02
CA LEU A 171 4.11 -17.00 -3.56
C LEU A 171 3.68 -17.17 -5.01
N ARG A 172 2.40 -16.93 -5.31
CA ARG A 172 1.84 -17.04 -6.66
C ARG A 172 2.10 -15.77 -7.45
N ALA A 173 2.10 -15.91 -8.78
CA ALA A 173 2.08 -14.73 -9.65
C ALA A 173 0.78 -13.95 -9.42
N PRO A 174 0.81 -12.61 -9.47
CA PRO A 174 -0.40 -11.81 -9.45
C PRO A 174 -1.33 -12.22 -10.60
N VAL A 175 -2.64 -12.09 -10.37
CA VAL A 175 -3.64 -12.34 -11.41
C VAL A 175 -4.62 -11.18 -11.47
N GLN A 176 -5.08 -10.89 -12.68
CA GLN A 176 -6.24 -10.04 -12.87
C GLN A 176 -7.49 -10.91 -12.81
N GLN A 177 -8.43 -10.54 -11.95
CA GLN A 177 -9.78 -11.09 -11.93
C GLN A 177 -10.76 -9.93 -12.09
N ASP A 178 -11.52 -9.94 -13.18
CA ASP A 178 -12.36 -8.81 -13.59
C ASP A 178 -11.55 -7.50 -13.63
N SER A 179 -11.97 -6.50 -12.85
CA SER A 179 -11.31 -5.20 -12.70
C SER A 179 -10.52 -5.09 -11.39
N ALA A 180 -10.14 -6.23 -10.80
CA ALA A 180 -9.33 -6.30 -9.59
C ALA A 180 -7.97 -6.97 -9.84
N LEU A 181 -6.98 -6.56 -9.05
CA LEU A 181 -5.67 -7.21 -8.96
C LEU A 181 -5.66 -8.10 -7.72
N MET A 182 -5.29 -9.38 -7.88
CA MET A 182 -5.17 -10.33 -6.78
C MET A 182 -3.74 -10.86 -6.67
N MET A 183 -3.25 -10.92 -5.43
CA MET A 183 -1.93 -11.46 -5.08
C MET A 183 -2.09 -12.44 -3.93
N ASP A 184 -1.59 -13.66 -4.12
CA ASP A 184 -1.83 -14.78 -3.20
C ASP A 184 -0.52 -15.40 -2.71
N TYR A 185 -0.52 -15.80 -1.44
CA TYR A 185 0.54 -16.59 -0.85
C TYR A 185 -0.02 -17.75 -0.03
N LYS A 186 0.39 -18.97 -0.37
CA LYS A 186 0.05 -20.17 0.40
C LYS A 186 1.15 -20.44 1.42
N GLY A 187 0.87 -20.19 2.68
CA GLY A 187 1.80 -20.43 3.79
C GLY A 187 2.08 -21.92 4.03
N LEU A 188 3.18 -22.19 4.73
CA LEU A 188 3.52 -23.55 5.19
C LEU A 188 2.54 -24.09 6.23
N ASP A 189 1.81 -23.17 6.88
CA ASP A 189 0.67 -23.42 7.77
C ASP A 189 -0.60 -23.85 7.02
N GLY A 190 -0.56 -23.97 5.69
CA GLY A 190 -1.71 -24.29 4.85
C GLY A 190 -2.70 -23.14 4.64
N HIS A 191 -2.49 -21.99 5.27
CA HIS A 191 -3.37 -20.82 5.14
C HIS A 191 -2.99 -20.03 3.89
N THR A 192 -4.00 -19.63 3.12
CA THR A 192 -3.80 -18.71 1.99
C THR A 192 -4.01 -17.29 2.48
N ARG A 193 -2.98 -16.48 2.31
CA ARG A 193 -3.01 -15.03 2.53
C ARG A 193 -3.24 -14.36 1.18
N GLN A 194 -4.08 -13.33 1.15
CA GLN A 194 -4.48 -12.70 -0.09
C GLN A 194 -4.54 -11.18 0.05
N THR A 195 -4.05 -10.49 -0.98
CA THR A 195 -4.30 -9.06 -1.20
C THR A 195 -5.17 -8.89 -2.43
N VAL A 196 -6.29 -8.17 -2.28
CA VAL A 196 -7.15 -7.78 -3.40
C VAL A 196 -7.14 -6.27 -3.51
N VAL A 197 -6.87 -5.75 -4.71
CA VAL A 197 -6.94 -4.32 -5.02
C VAL A 197 -8.07 -4.11 -6.03
N MET A 198 -9.10 -3.37 -5.60
CA MET A 198 -10.23 -2.97 -6.43
C MET A 198 -10.08 -1.53 -6.86
N PHE A 199 -10.50 -1.20 -8.08
CA PHE A 199 -10.31 0.14 -8.67
C PHE A 199 -11.63 0.75 -9.13
N THR A 200 -11.79 2.07 -8.96
CA THR A 200 -12.86 2.87 -9.56
C THR A 200 -12.28 4.18 -10.09
N PRO A 201 -12.36 4.49 -11.39
CA PRO A 201 -12.93 3.66 -12.47
C PRO A 201 -12.12 2.38 -12.71
N GLU A 202 -12.57 1.54 -13.63
CA GLU A 202 -11.77 0.39 -14.08
C GLU A 202 -10.45 0.85 -14.72
N PRO A 203 -9.34 0.14 -14.46
CA PRO A 203 -8.06 0.50 -15.06
C PRO A 203 -8.08 0.24 -16.56
N ARG A 204 -7.30 1.05 -17.30
CA ARG A 204 -7.10 0.84 -18.75
C ARG A 204 -6.40 -0.49 -19.01
N SER A 205 -5.44 -0.85 -18.16
CA SER A 205 -4.68 -2.09 -18.27
C SER A 205 -4.03 -2.47 -16.95
N ILE A 206 -3.89 -3.78 -16.72
CA ILE A 206 -3.08 -4.36 -15.65
C ILE A 206 -1.97 -5.18 -16.32
N GLY A 207 -0.73 -4.68 -16.26
CA GLY A 207 0.44 -5.38 -16.76
C GLY A 207 1.10 -6.20 -15.66
N ILE A 208 1.33 -7.49 -15.88
CA ILE A 208 1.95 -8.39 -14.88
C ILE A 208 3.29 -8.87 -15.43
N GLN A 209 4.36 -8.67 -14.66
CA GLN A 209 5.71 -9.12 -14.99
C GLN A 209 6.33 -9.79 -13.76
N GLY A 210 6.40 -11.13 -13.79
CA GLY A 210 6.88 -11.91 -12.66
C GLY A 210 5.98 -11.72 -11.44
N ARG A 211 6.46 -10.99 -10.43
CA ARG A 211 5.73 -10.68 -9.19
C ARG A 211 5.20 -9.25 -9.14
N SER A 212 5.54 -8.43 -10.12
CA SER A 212 5.20 -7.02 -10.18
C SER A 212 3.96 -6.82 -11.04
N ALA A 213 3.05 -5.96 -10.58
CA ALA A 213 1.88 -5.53 -11.32
C ALA A 213 1.90 -4.01 -11.50
N ALA A 214 1.67 -3.56 -12.73
CA ALA A 214 1.53 -2.14 -13.09
C ALA A 214 0.10 -1.88 -13.57
N VAL A 215 -0.65 -1.08 -12.83
CA VAL A 215 -2.06 -0.75 -13.09
C VAL A 215 -2.13 0.67 -13.63
N ALA A 216 -2.49 0.80 -14.90
CA ALA A 216 -2.51 2.08 -15.60
C ALA A 216 -3.93 2.61 -15.79
N PHE A 217 -4.11 3.89 -15.51
CA PHE A 217 -5.32 4.66 -15.78
C PHE A 217 -4.99 5.74 -16.80
N ARG A 218 -5.87 5.93 -17.78
CA ARG A 218 -5.74 7.07 -18.69
C ARG A 218 -6.65 8.20 -18.23
N VAL A 219 -6.07 9.36 -18.00
CA VAL A 219 -6.82 10.58 -17.72
C VAL A 219 -6.60 11.56 -18.87
N SER A 220 -7.68 12.18 -19.32
CA SER A 220 -7.68 13.27 -20.30
C SER A 220 -8.38 14.45 -19.64
N LEU A 221 -7.65 15.54 -19.43
CA LEU A 221 -8.08 16.65 -18.60
C LEU A 221 -7.99 17.95 -19.38
N ASN A 222 -9.11 18.66 -19.53
CA ASN A 222 -9.14 20.04 -19.99
C ASN A 222 -8.51 21.01 -18.96
N LEU A 223 -8.38 22.29 -19.33
CA LEU A 223 -7.91 23.34 -18.42
C LEU A 223 -8.78 23.35 -17.14
N ARG A 224 -8.13 23.20 -15.98
CA ARG A 224 -8.71 23.15 -14.62
C ARG A 224 -9.67 21.99 -14.38
N GLU A 225 -9.74 21.02 -15.29
CA GLU A 225 -10.49 19.81 -15.07
C GLU A 225 -9.78 18.90 -14.07
N SER A 226 -10.57 18.19 -13.27
CA SER A 226 -10.09 17.16 -12.36
C SER A 226 -10.71 15.81 -12.68
N SER A 227 -9.93 14.75 -12.54
CA SER A 227 -10.41 13.36 -12.51
C SER A 227 -10.02 12.70 -11.19
N ALA A 228 -10.79 11.70 -10.77
CA ALA A 228 -10.55 10.95 -9.55
C ALA A 228 -10.38 9.46 -9.85
N ILE A 229 -9.36 8.84 -9.24
CA ILE A 229 -9.15 7.40 -9.20
C ILE A 229 -9.24 7.00 -7.73
N ARG A 230 -10.05 6.00 -7.44
CA ARG A 230 -10.20 5.41 -6.12
C ARG A 230 -9.78 3.96 -6.17
N LEU A 231 -9.22 3.47 -5.09
CA LEU A 231 -8.95 2.06 -4.93
C LEU A 231 -9.11 1.63 -3.47
N VAL A 232 -9.42 0.35 -3.31
CA VAL A 232 -9.55 -0.31 -2.02
C VAL A 232 -8.64 -1.51 -2.02
N VAL A 233 -7.75 -1.58 -1.03
CA VAL A 233 -6.87 -2.73 -0.79
C VAL A 233 -7.41 -3.50 0.41
N SER A 234 -7.83 -4.74 0.19
CA SER A 234 -8.24 -5.65 1.27
C SER A 234 -7.24 -6.78 1.45
N MET A 235 -7.16 -7.28 2.68
CA MET A 235 -6.33 -8.41 3.08
C MET A 235 -7.23 -9.52 3.61
N ASP A 236 -6.99 -10.75 3.17
CA ASP A 236 -7.67 -11.98 3.61
C ASP A 236 -9.21 -11.92 3.55
N GLY A 237 -9.75 -11.36 2.46
CA GLY A 237 -11.20 -11.35 2.23
C GLY A 237 -11.98 -10.40 3.15
N ARG A 238 -11.31 -9.48 3.86
CA ARG A 238 -11.96 -8.34 4.54
C ARG A 238 -12.55 -7.37 3.51
N LEU A 239 -13.66 -7.77 2.90
CA LEU A 239 -14.53 -6.92 2.10
C LEU A 239 -15.78 -6.60 2.92
N GLU A 240 -15.60 -5.83 4.00
CA GLU A 240 -16.72 -5.12 4.61
C GLU A 240 -16.42 -3.63 4.58
N ALA A 241 -17.02 -2.91 3.64
CA ALA A 241 -17.26 -1.48 3.84
C ALA A 241 -18.50 -1.02 3.06
N PRO A 242 -19.63 -0.80 3.76
CA PRO A 242 -20.55 0.27 3.42
C PRO A 242 -20.21 1.57 4.18
N GLN A 243 -19.40 1.53 5.24
CA GLN A 243 -19.15 2.68 6.14
C GLN A 243 -17.90 3.53 5.79
N GLY A 244 -16.89 2.96 5.12
CA GLY A 244 -15.69 3.71 4.68
C GLY A 244 -16.02 4.82 3.68
N VAL A 245 -16.99 4.59 2.79
CA VAL A 245 -17.51 5.60 1.84
C VAL A 245 -18.24 6.74 2.56
N GLU A 246 -18.92 6.48 3.69
CA GLU A 246 -19.56 7.52 4.51
C GLU A 246 -18.54 8.34 5.31
N ARG A 247 -17.49 7.71 5.86
CA ARG A 247 -16.35 8.43 6.46
C ARG A 247 -15.53 9.19 5.43
N PHE A 248 -15.39 8.69 4.20
CA PHE A 248 -14.87 9.47 3.07
C PHE A 248 -15.75 10.70 2.83
N GLY A 249 -17.09 10.54 2.84
CA GLY A 249 -18.01 11.66 2.79
C GLY A 249 -17.72 12.70 3.88
N ILE A 250 -17.45 12.28 5.11
CA ILE A 250 -17.21 13.18 6.24
C ILE A 250 -15.79 13.80 6.21
N VAL A 251 -14.73 13.01 6.00
CA VAL A 251 -13.34 13.50 5.93
C VAL A 251 -13.12 14.32 4.66
N ALA A 252 -13.63 13.86 3.52
CA ALA A 252 -13.57 14.62 2.28
C ALA A 252 -14.54 15.81 2.26
N GLN A 253 -15.69 15.82 2.96
CA GLN A 253 -16.49 17.06 3.12
C GLN A 253 -15.86 18.04 4.11
N GLN A 254 -15.30 17.57 5.23
CA GLN A 254 -14.59 18.41 6.19
C GLN A 254 -13.33 19.05 5.57
N TYR A 255 -12.66 18.34 4.64
CA TYR A 255 -11.54 18.90 3.87
C TYR A 255 -11.98 19.65 2.61
N ALA A 256 -13.04 19.25 1.91
CA ALA A 256 -13.55 19.99 0.75
C ALA A 256 -14.16 21.34 1.14
N SER A 257 -14.77 21.46 2.33
CA SER A 257 -15.15 22.77 2.87
C SER A 257 -13.93 23.64 3.15
N TRP A 258 -12.81 23.04 3.57
CA TRP A 258 -11.55 23.75 3.81
C TRP A 258 -10.81 24.15 2.53
N LEU A 259 -10.87 23.32 1.48
CA LEU A 259 -10.26 23.58 0.15
C LEU A 259 -11.10 24.47 -0.77
N HIS A 260 -12.33 24.81 -0.40
CA HIS A 260 -13.19 25.76 -1.11
C HIS A 260 -13.31 27.13 -0.42
N GLU A 261 -12.68 27.32 0.75
CA GLU A 261 -12.64 28.60 1.49
C GLU A 261 -11.31 29.39 1.35
N ALA A 262 -10.42 29.04 0.41
CA ALA A 262 -9.17 29.77 0.15
C ALA A 262 -8.99 30.15 -1.33
#